data_AF-M6ZDX2-F1
#
_entry.id   AF-M6ZDX2-F1
#
_cell.length_a   1.000
_cell.length_b   1.000
_cell.length_c   1.000
_cell.angle_alpha   90.00
_cell.angle_beta   90.00
_cell.angle_gamma   90.00
#
_symmetry.space_group_name_H-M   'P 1'
#
loop_
_entity.id
_entity.type
_entity.pdbx_description
1 polymer ?
#
loop_
_entity_poly.entity_id
_entity_poly.type
_entity_poly.pdbx_seq_one_letter_code
_entity_poly.pdbx_strand_id
1 'polypeptide(L)'
;MVDTGIFTGRSPKDKYFVDEPSSNGNIWWSHINFKVSEAIFDELYKKCVNYLSHKKLYVFDGYAGANPETRVSLRVVSEKAWQHHFCTNMFLRPTKEELVGLDPEFTIINACGIKNENFKQHGMNSEVFVIFHLAKKICIIGGTEYGGEMKKGIFSVMNYKLPLQGILSMHCSANVGQDGDTALFFGLSGTGKTTLSTDPNRKLIGDDEHGWDDNGIFNIEGGCYAKVINLDPKTEPDIYEAIRKDALLENVVYDPQTKIVDYSSAAKTENTRVSYPIFHINNIQVPSKGGHPKTIIFLTYDAFGVLPPVSKLSIEQAMYHFLSGYTAKVAG
;
A
#
# COMPACT_ATOMS: atom_id res chain seq x y z
N MET A 1 -12.98 -11.12 8.47
CA MET A 1 -12.15 -10.73 9.63
C MET A 1 -10.99 -11.70 9.72
N VAL A 2 -9.76 -11.19 9.80
CA VAL A 2 -8.53 -11.98 9.89
C VAL A 2 -7.61 -11.45 10.97
N ASP A 3 -6.71 -12.31 11.43
CA ASP A 3 -5.71 -12.06 12.45
C ASP A 3 -4.32 -12.33 11.84
N THR A 4 -3.45 -11.31 11.79
CA THR A 4 -2.08 -11.45 11.23
C THR A 4 -1.00 -11.76 12.28
N GLY A 5 -1.42 -12.26 13.44
CA GLY A 5 -0.55 -12.61 14.54
C GLY A 5 0.19 -11.40 15.13
N ILE A 6 1.48 -11.58 15.39
CA ILE A 6 2.34 -10.57 16.01
C ILE A 6 2.66 -9.39 15.06
N PHE A 7 2.55 -9.62 13.74
CA PHE A 7 2.82 -8.61 12.73
C PHE A 7 1.54 -7.87 12.40
N THR A 8 1.22 -6.87 13.21
CA THR A 8 0.03 -6.01 13.03
C THR A 8 0.34 -4.73 12.24
N GLY A 9 1.54 -4.63 11.68
CA GLY A 9 2.05 -3.49 10.92
C GLY A 9 3.22 -3.92 10.05
N ARG A 10 3.82 -2.96 9.35
CA ARG A 10 4.99 -3.23 8.51
C ARG A 10 6.22 -3.59 9.35
N SER A 11 7.18 -4.26 8.71
CA SER A 11 8.52 -4.53 9.21
C SER A 11 9.60 -3.78 8.41
N PRO A 12 9.73 -2.44 8.51
CA PRO A 12 10.67 -1.67 7.67
C PRO A 12 12.13 -2.09 7.80
N LYS A 13 12.53 -2.65 8.95
CA LYS A 13 13.90 -3.14 9.19
C LYS A 13 14.18 -4.49 8.53
N ASP A 14 13.16 -5.18 8.06
CA ASP A 14 13.24 -6.48 7.39
C ASP A 14 12.98 -6.35 5.87
N LYS A 15 13.01 -5.12 5.34
CA LYS A 15 12.87 -4.82 3.91
C LYS A 15 14.23 -4.69 3.25
N TYR A 16 14.49 -5.47 2.22
CA TYR A 16 15.78 -5.52 1.52
C TYR A 16 15.61 -5.41 0.01
N PHE A 17 16.61 -4.84 -0.66
CA PHE A 17 16.77 -4.90 -2.11
C PHE A 17 18.06 -5.64 -2.45
N VAL A 18 17.98 -6.52 -3.44
CA VAL A 18 19.17 -7.24 -3.93
C VAL A 18 20.15 -6.23 -4.52
N ASP A 19 21.40 -6.31 -4.08
CA ASP A 19 22.50 -5.52 -4.63
C ASP A 19 22.93 -6.11 -5.99
N GLU A 20 22.28 -5.66 -7.05
CA GLU A 20 22.55 -6.08 -8.43
C GLU A 20 22.77 -4.88 -9.38
N PRO A 21 23.53 -5.06 -10.47
CA PRO A 21 24.03 -3.93 -11.27
C PRO A 21 22.96 -3.03 -11.92
N SER A 22 21.82 -3.58 -12.34
CA SER A 22 20.82 -2.86 -13.13
C SER A 22 20.01 -1.86 -12.30
N SER A 23 19.88 -2.07 -10.99
CA SER A 23 19.16 -1.16 -10.10
C SER A 23 20.02 -0.39 -9.12
N ASN A 24 21.25 -0.83 -8.85
CA ASN A 24 22.10 -0.25 -7.79
C ASN A 24 22.27 1.27 -7.90
N GLY A 25 22.50 1.81 -9.10
CA GLY A 25 22.71 3.24 -9.30
C GLY A 25 21.46 4.11 -9.08
N ASN A 26 20.27 3.51 -9.09
CA ASN A 26 18.98 4.21 -8.96
C ASN A 26 18.35 4.05 -7.58
N ILE A 27 18.83 3.09 -6.77
CA ILE A 27 18.33 2.88 -5.42
C ILE A 27 19.02 3.83 -4.45
N TRP A 28 18.24 4.57 -3.65
CA TRP A 28 18.77 5.34 -2.54
C TRP A 28 19.10 4.44 -1.34
N TRP A 29 20.33 3.93 -1.31
CA TRP A 29 20.85 3.09 -0.23
C TRP A 29 20.96 3.87 1.09
N SER A 30 20.30 3.37 2.14
CA SER A 30 20.22 4.06 3.44
C SER A 30 19.78 3.11 4.56
N HIS A 31 19.51 3.65 5.75
CA HIS A 31 18.86 2.94 6.85
C HIS A 31 17.38 2.59 6.58
N ILE A 32 16.86 2.90 5.39
CA ILE A 32 15.50 2.57 4.93
C ILE A 32 15.54 1.48 3.84
N ASN A 33 16.49 1.57 2.90
CA ASN A 33 16.66 0.58 1.82
C ASN A 33 17.94 -0.20 2.05
N PHE A 34 17.80 -1.39 2.65
CA PHE A 34 18.92 -2.26 2.99
C PHE A 34 19.35 -3.12 1.80
N LYS A 35 20.66 -3.34 1.67
CA LYS A 35 21.24 -4.26 0.69
C LYS A 35 21.13 -5.71 1.16
N VAL A 36 20.95 -6.63 0.22
CA VAL A 36 21.16 -8.07 0.42
C VAL A 36 21.85 -8.65 -0.80
N SER A 37 22.66 -9.69 -0.63
CA SER A 37 23.34 -10.33 -1.76
C SER A 37 22.36 -11.17 -2.59
N GLU A 38 22.67 -11.33 -3.88
CA GLU A 38 21.91 -12.21 -4.77
C GLU A 38 21.92 -13.67 -4.28
N ALA A 39 23.03 -14.13 -3.70
CA ALA A 39 23.14 -15.48 -3.14
C ALA A 39 22.13 -15.73 -2.00
N ILE A 40 21.97 -14.76 -1.09
CA ILE A 40 20.98 -14.85 0.00
C ILE A 40 19.56 -14.82 -0.56
N PHE A 41 19.29 -13.98 -1.57
CA PHE A 41 17.99 -13.97 -2.24
C PHE A 41 17.70 -15.34 -2.89
N ASP A 42 18.65 -15.91 -3.63
CA ASP A 42 18.45 -17.18 -4.33
C ASP A 42 18.23 -18.34 -3.35
N GLU A 43 18.90 -18.34 -2.19
CA GLU A 43 18.65 -19.30 -1.10
C GLU A 43 17.21 -19.18 -0.57
N LEU A 44 16.80 -17.97 -0.18
CA LEU A 44 15.47 -17.73 0.40
C LEU A 44 14.35 -17.91 -0.64
N TYR A 45 14.59 -17.55 -1.90
CA TYR A 45 13.68 -17.79 -3.01
C TYR A 45 13.44 -19.29 -3.21
N LYS A 46 14.51 -20.10 -3.25
CA LYS A 46 14.39 -21.57 -3.31
C LYS A 46 13.61 -22.11 -2.11
N LYS A 47 13.86 -21.59 -0.89
CA LYS A 47 13.09 -21.96 0.31
C LYS A 47 11.60 -21.64 0.16
N CYS A 48 11.25 -20.44 -0.33
CA CYS A 48 9.88 -20.03 -0.61
C CYS A 48 9.19 -20.96 -1.61
N VAL A 49 9.83 -21.20 -2.76
CA VAL A 49 9.28 -22.03 -3.84
C VAL A 49 9.07 -23.48 -3.38
N ASN A 50 10.07 -24.08 -2.72
CA ASN A 50 9.95 -25.44 -2.19
C ASN A 50 8.81 -25.56 -1.18
N TYR A 51 8.69 -24.58 -0.28
CA TYR A 51 7.61 -24.56 0.70
C TYR A 51 6.22 -24.48 0.06
N LEU A 52 6.04 -23.60 -0.93
CA LEU A 52 4.76 -23.38 -1.59
C LEU A 52 4.38 -24.50 -2.56
N SER A 53 5.36 -25.22 -3.13
CA SER A 53 5.12 -26.29 -4.12
C SER A 53 4.25 -27.45 -3.60
N HIS A 54 4.14 -27.62 -2.28
CA HIS A 54 3.36 -28.69 -1.65
C HIS A 54 2.04 -28.20 -1.06
N LYS A 55 1.58 -27.00 -1.46
CA LYS A 55 0.40 -26.36 -0.89
C LYS A 55 -0.65 -26.03 -1.95
N LYS A 56 -1.89 -25.86 -1.49
CA LYS A 56 -2.89 -25.15 -2.26
C LYS A 56 -2.49 -23.67 -2.32
N LEU A 57 -2.37 -23.14 -3.53
CA LEU A 57 -1.99 -21.76 -3.78
C LEU A 57 -3.19 -20.94 -4.27
N TYR A 58 -3.16 -19.66 -3.94
CA TYR A 58 -4.07 -18.64 -4.45
C TYR A 58 -3.25 -17.63 -5.23
N VAL A 59 -3.58 -17.46 -6.51
CA VAL A 59 -2.86 -16.60 -7.45
C VAL A 59 -3.77 -15.46 -7.85
N PHE A 60 -3.38 -14.24 -7.52
CA PHE A 60 -4.00 -13.02 -8.02
C PHE A 60 -3.20 -12.51 -9.21
N ASP A 61 -3.88 -12.26 -10.32
CA ASP A 61 -3.34 -11.54 -11.47
C ASP A 61 -4.12 -10.23 -11.64
N GLY A 62 -3.41 -9.13 -11.87
CA GLY A 62 -4.03 -7.83 -12.09
C GLY A 62 -3.04 -6.72 -12.36
N TYR A 63 -3.38 -5.48 -12.01
CA TYR A 63 -2.54 -4.32 -12.32
C TYR A 63 -2.35 -3.37 -11.13
N ALA A 64 -1.22 -2.68 -11.12
CA ALA A 64 -1.02 -1.45 -10.35
C ALA A 64 -0.83 -0.27 -11.29
N GLY A 65 -1.60 0.80 -11.09
CA GLY A 65 -1.71 1.94 -12.00
C GLY A 65 -2.95 1.88 -12.88
N ALA A 66 -3.77 2.93 -12.83
CA ALA A 66 -4.94 3.06 -13.70
C ALA A 66 -4.61 3.44 -15.15
N ASN A 67 -3.37 3.87 -15.44
CA ASN A 67 -2.92 4.24 -16.79
C ASN A 67 -2.33 3.02 -17.53
N PRO A 68 -2.95 2.53 -18.63
CA PRO A 68 -2.48 1.34 -19.34
C PRO A 68 -1.04 1.41 -19.84
N GLU A 69 -0.55 2.61 -20.16
CA GLU A 69 0.80 2.82 -20.70
C GLU A 69 1.90 2.66 -19.64
N THR A 70 1.57 2.85 -18.36
CA THR A 70 2.52 2.91 -17.24
C THR A 70 2.19 1.93 -16.13
N ARG A 71 1.04 1.24 -16.21
CA ARG A 71 0.63 0.20 -15.26
C ARG A 71 1.60 -0.97 -15.28
N VAL A 72 1.76 -1.60 -14.13
CA VAL A 72 2.52 -2.84 -13.97
C VAL A 72 1.53 -3.99 -13.91
N SER A 73 1.70 -5.01 -14.76
CA SER A 73 1.00 -6.28 -14.61
C SER A 73 1.61 -7.06 -13.45
N LEU A 74 0.77 -7.54 -12.55
CA LEU A 74 1.17 -8.14 -11.28
C LEU A 74 0.68 -9.57 -11.19
N ARG A 75 1.53 -10.43 -10.62
CA ARG A 75 1.13 -11.73 -10.08
C ARG A 75 1.46 -11.78 -8.60
N VAL A 76 0.50 -12.15 -7.76
CA VAL A 76 0.72 -12.42 -6.35
C VAL A 76 0.37 -13.87 -6.06
N VAL A 77 1.36 -14.66 -5.68
CA VAL A 77 1.22 -16.06 -5.28
C VAL A 77 1.22 -16.14 -3.76
N SER A 78 0.18 -16.71 -3.17
CA SER A 78 -0.01 -16.76 -1.72
C SER A 78 -0.57 -18.10 -1.25
N GLU A 79 -0.30 -18.47 0.00
CA GLU A 79 -0.82 -19.72 0.59
C GLU A 79 -2.18 -19.54 1.30
N LYS A 80 -2.60 -18.30 1.59
CA LYS A 80 -3.86 -18.01 2.29
C LYS A 80 -4.87 -17.35 1.38
N ALA A 81 -6.12 -17.84 1.40
CA ALA A 81 -7.21 -17.29 0.58
C ALA A 81 -7.46 -15.80 0.84
N TRP A 82 -7.31 -15.37 2.09
CA TRP A 82 -7.54 -13.98 2.45
C TRP A 82 -6.46 -13.05 1.88
N GLN A 83 -5.23 -13.51 1.65
CA GLN A 83 -4.16 -12.71 1.03
C GLN A 83 -4.47 -12.44 -0.45
N HIS A 84 -5.01 -13.43 -1.15
CA HIS A 84 -5.59 -13.23 -2.47
C HIS A 84 -6.76 -12.25 -2.44
N HIS A 85 -7.68 -12.37 -1.47
CA HIS A 85 -8.79 -11.43 -1.29
C HIS A 85 -8.28 -10.00 -1.05
N PHE A 86 -7.27 -9.83 -0.19
CA PHE A 86 -6.61 -8.54 0.03
C PHE A 86 -6.09 -7.95 -1.30
N CYS A 87 -5.36 -8.73 -2.10
CA CYS A 87 -4.86 -8.27 -3.40
C CYS A 87 -6.00 -7.93 -4.37
N THR A 88 -7.07 -8.73 -4.35
CA THR A 88 -8.30 -8.50 -5.14
C THR A 88 -8.99 -7.20 -4.74
N ASN A 89 -8.88 -6.77 -3.48
CA ASN A 89 -9.38 -5.48 -3.04
C ASN A 89 -8.42 -4.35 -3.43
N MET A 90 -7.11 -4.52 -3.23
CA MET A 90 -6.15 -3.43 -3.31
C MET A 90 -5.64 -3.11 -4.71
N PHE A 91 -5.61 -4.07 -5.63
CA PHE A 91 -5.09 -3.86 -6.98
C PHE A 91 -6.21 -3.82 -8.03
N LEU A 92 -5.90 -3.26 -9.20
CA LEU A 92 -6.88 -3.16 -10.28
C LEU A 92 -7.19 -4.55 -10.83
N ARG A 93 -8.48 -4.86 -10.89
CA ARG A 93 -8.98 -6.14 -11.38
C ARG A 93 -9.02 -6.11 -12.90
N PRO A 94 -8.35 -7.04 -13.58
CA PRO A 94 -8.43 -7.17 -15.02
C PRO A 94 -9.83 -7.65 -15.43
N THR A 95 -10.23 -7.29 -16.66
CA THR A 95 -11.36 -7.94 -17.34
C THR A 95 -11.05 -9.40 -17.66
N LYS A 96 -12.07 -10.20 -18.02
CA LYS A 96 -11.85 -11.61 -18.39
C LYS A 96 -10.95 -11.73 -19.62
N GLU A 97 -11.06 -10.78 -20.53
CA GLU A 97 -10.29 -10.68 -21.75
C GLU A 97 -8.84 -10.31 -21.46
N GLU A 98 -8.61 -9.34 -20.56
CA GLU A 98 -7.26 -8.96 -20.10
C GLU A 98 -6.53 -10.08 -19.34
N LEU A 99 -7.27 -10.96 -18.65
CA LEU A 99 -6.70 -12.13 -17.99
C LEU A 99 -6.15 -13.16 -18.99
N VAL A 100 -6.75 -13.25 -20.18
CA VAL A 100 -6.29 -14.18 -21.22
C VAL A 100 -4.97 -13.66 -21.79
N GLY A 101 -3.88 -14.33 -21.41
CA GLY A 101 -2.53 -13.96 -21.86
C GLY A 101 -1.86 -12.87 -21.02
N LEU A 102 -2.35 -12.60 -19.80
CA LEU A 102 -1.66 -11.72 -18.86
C LEU A 102 -0.28 -12.30 -18.52
N ASP A 103 0.77 -11.60 -18.96
CA ASP A 103 2.16 -11.85 -18.59
C ASP A 103 2.57 -10.88 -17.47
N PRO A 104 2.81 -11.36 -16.24
CA PRO A 104 3.09 -10.49 -15.12
C PRO A 104 4.48 -9.87 -15.22
N GLU A 105 4.54 -8.55 -15.28
CA GLU A 105 5.79 -7.81 -15.22
C GLU A 105 6.47 -8.00 -13.86
N PHE A 106 5.71 -7.98 -12.77
CA PHE A 106 6.27 -8.13 -11.41
C PHE A 106 5.52 -9.19 -10.62
N THR A 107 6.26 -10.05 -9.92
CA THR A 107 5.68 -11.15 -9.13
C THR A 107 6.01 -11.00 -7.64
N ILE A 108 4.99 -11.10 -6.78
CA ILE A 108 5.15 -11.31 -5.33
C ILE A 108 4.93 -12.79 -5.02
N ILE A 109 5.89 -13.40 -4.33
CA ILE A 109 5.76 -14.73 -3.73
C ILE A 109 5.62 -14.53 -2.22
N ASN A 110 4.39 -14.65 -1.73
CA ASN A 110 4.07 -14.53 -0.32
C ASN A 110 4.08 -15.92 0.35
N ALA A 111 5.23 -16.27 0.91
CA ALA A 111 5.45 -17.47 1.71
C ALA A 111 5.46 -17.11 3.21
N CYS A 112 4.43 -16.41 3.68
CA CYS A 112 4.33 -15.88 5.04
C CYS A 112 4.61 -16.92 6.15
N GLY A 113 4.30 -18.20 5.91
CA GLY A 113 4.51 -19.27 6.88
C GLY A 113 5.95 -19.79 7.00
N ILE A 114 6.92 -19.26 6.26
CA ILE A 114 8.35 -19.58 6.46
C ILE A 114 9.13 -18.42 7.07
N LYS A 115 10.22 -18.77 7.74
CA LYS A 115 11.14 -17.84 8.42
C LYS A 115 12.57 -18.06 7.92
N ASN A 116 13.38 -17.01 7.93
CA ASN A 116 14.82 -17.13 7.72
C ASN A 116 15.52 -17.50 9.04
N GLU A 117 15.71 -18.80 9.28
CA GLU A 117 16.43 -19.30 10.45
C GLU A 117 17.91 -18.87 10.47
N ASN A 118 18.48 -18.57 9.31
CA ASN A 118 19.88 -18.19 9.13
C ASN A 118 20.11 -16.66 9.13
N PHE A 119 19.13 -15.87 9.57
CA PHE A 119 19.17 -14.41 9.45
C PHE A 119 20.42 -13.77 10.05
N LYS A 120 20.95 -14.31 11.16
CA LYS A 120 22.18 -13.84 11.79
C LYS A 120 23.40 -14.05 10.90
N GLN A 121 23.52 -15.20 10.23
CA GLN A 121 24.62 -15.44 9.29
C GLN A 121 24.46 -14.58 8.04
N HIS A 122 23.23 -14.30 7.62
CA HIS A 122 22.92 -13.42 6.48
C HIS A 122 23.11 -11.93 6.79
N GLY A 123 23.41 -11.55 8.04
CA GLY A 123 23.50 -10.14 8.45
C GLY A 123 22.17 -9.39 8.38
N MET A 124 21.05 -10.11 8.45
CA MET A 124 19.70 -9.56 8.40
C MET A 124 19.19 -9.21 9.81
N ASN A 125 18.14 -8.40 9.88
CA ASN A 125 17.60 -7.86 11.13
C ASN A 125 16.87 -8.93 11.96
N SER A 126 16.05 -9.75 11.30
CA SER A 126 15.28 -10.81 11.97
C SER A 126 15.00 -11.99 11.04
N GLU A 127 14.26 -12.96 11.55
CA GLU A 127 13.76 -14.10 10.77
C GLU A 127 12.70 -13.73 9.72
N VAL A 128 12.15 -12.51 9.78
CA VAL A 128 11.24 -11.95 8.77
C VAL A 128 12.05 -11.39 7.61
N PHE A 129 11.52 -11.48 6.40
CA PHE A 129 12.14 -10.87 5.23
C PHE A 129 11.11 -10.43 4.19
N VAL A 130 11.34 -9.26 3.61
CA VAL A 130 10.66 -8.73 2.44
C VAL A 130 11.75 -8.31 1.45
N ILE A 131 12.07 -9.16 0.48
CA ILE A 131 13.23 -8.95 -0.40
C ILE A 131 12.79 -8.70 -1.84
N PHE A 132 13.24 -7.59 -2.42
CA PHE A 132 12.98 -7.21 -3.80
C PHE A 132 14.21 -7.45 -4.68
N HIS A 133 14.03 -8.18 -5.77
CA HIS A 133 15.01 -8.31 -6.83
C HIS A 133 14.48 -7.62 -8.09
N LEU A 134 14.92 -6.39 -8.34
CA LEU A 134 14.35 -5.54 -9.40
C LEU A 134 14.68 -6.05 -10.81
N ALA A 135 15.88 -6.57 -11.05
CA ALA A 135 16.21 -7.21 -12.35
C ALA A 135 15.36 -8.45 -12.65
N LYS A 136 15.20 -9.37 -11.67
CA LYS A 136 14.33 -10.55 -11.80
C LYS A 136 12.83 -10.21 -11.71
N LYS A 137 12.49 -8.96 -11.35
CA LYS A 137 11.13 -8.46 -11.11
C LYS A 137 10.32 -9.33 -10.13
N ILE A 138 10.97 -9.76 -9.04
CA ILE A 138 10.37 -10.63 -8.02
C ILE A 138 10.51 -9.98 -6.64
N CYS A 139 9.47 -10.12 -5.82
CA CYS A 139 9.53 -9.90 -4.37
C CYS A 139 9.19 -11.20 -3.65
N ILE A 140 9.96 -11.53 -2.61
CA ILE A 140 9.66 -12.64 -1.69
C ILE A 140 9.33 -12.11 -0.29
N ILE A 141 8.27 -12.64 0.31
CA ILE A 141 7.81 -12.30 1.66
C ILE A 141 7.80 -13.56 2.51
N GLY A 142 8.43 -13.51 3.68
CA GLY A 142 8.42 -14.58 4.67
C GLY A 142 8.39 -14.05 6.10
N GLY A 143 7.74 -14.79 6.98
CA GLY A 143 7.72 -14.59 8.43
C GLY A 143 6.67 -13.60 8.90
N THR A 144 6.07 -12.82 8.00
CA THR A 144 5.00 -11.87 8.30
C THR A 144 3.74 -12.18 7.51
N GLU A 145 2.61 -12.07 8.19
CA GLU A 145 1.29 -12.19 7.57
C GLU A 145 0.66 -10.83 7.27
N TYR A 146 1.27 -9.70 7.62
CA TYR A 146 0.65 -8.39 7.46
C TYR A 146 0.34 -8.06 5.99
N GLY A 147 -0.93 -7.84 5.65
CA GLY A 147 -1.36 -7.63 4.24
C GLY A 147 -0.69 -6.42 3.59
N GLY A 148 -0.39 -5.39 4.39
CA GLY A 148 0.23 -4.16 3.93
C GLY A 148 1.64 -4.32 3.33
N GLU A 149 2.34 -5.43 3.56
CA GLU A 149 3.63 -5.69 2.89
C GLU A 149 3.46 -5.93 1.39
N MET A 150 2.37 -6.58 0.96
CA MET A 150 2.07 -6.77 -0.47
C MET A 150 1.74 -5.42 -1.14
N LYS A 151 0.87 -4.62 -0.51
CA LYS A 151 0.51 -3.26 -0.99
C LYS A 151 1.75 -2.37 -1.10
N LYS A 152 2.45 -2.14 0.02
CA LYS A 152 3.60 -1.22 0.05
C LYS A 152 4.82 -1.76 -0.68
N GLY A 153 4.90 -3.07 -0.90
CA GLY A 153 5.89 -3.67 -1.77
C GLY A 153 5.71 -3.23 -3.23
N ILE A 154 4.51 -3.35 -3.77
CA ILE A 154 4.20 -2.83 -5.11
C ILE A 154 4.38 -1.32 -5.19
N PHE A 155 3.94 -0.58 -4.17
CA PHE A 155 4.18 0.87 -4.16
C PHE A 155 5.68 1.21 -4.19
N SER A 156 6.53 0.40 -3.56
CA SER A 156 7.99 0.57 -3.64
C SER A 156 8.52 0.34 -5.06
N VAL A 157 7.94 -0.62 -5.79
CA VAL A 157 8.25 -0.85 -7.22
C VAL A 157 7.80 0.34 -8.06
N MET A 158 6.60 0.90 -7.81
CA MET A 158 6.11 2.08 -8.52
C MET A 158 6.96 3.32 -8.25
N ASN A 159 7.40 3.53 -6.99
CA ASN A 159 8.31 4.60 -6.61
C ASN A 159 9.71 4.47 -7.24
N TYR A 160 10.10 3.28 -7.69
CA TYR A 160 11.33 3.07 -8.45
C TYR A 160 11.09 3.28 -9.95
N LYS A 161 10.06 2.65 -10.51
CA LYS A 161 9.79 2.60 -11.95
C LYS A 161 9.31 3.94 -12.51
N LEU A 162 8.32 4.57 -11.88
CA LEU A 162 7.66 5.76 -12.42
C LEU A 162 8.62 6.97 -12.52
N PRO A 163 9.45 7.30 -11.50
CA PRO A 163 10.37 8.43 -11.62
C PRO A 163 11.43 8.24 -12.72
N LEU A 164 11.85 7.01 -12.99
CA LEU A 164 12.76 6.71 -14.12
C LEU A 164 12.11 6.96 -15.49
N GLN A 165 10.78 7.09 -15.54
CA GLN A 165 10.00 7.45 -16.71
C GLN A 165 9.55 8.92 -16.70
N GLY A 166 10.04 9.74 -15.76
CA GLY A 166 9.64 11.13 -15.61
C GLY A 166 8.28 11.34 -14.93
N ILE A 167 7.70 10.30 -14.33
CA ILE A 167 6.39 10.33 -13.67
C ILE A 167 6.57 10.43 -12.17
N LEU A 168 5.91 11.40 -11.54
CA LEU A 168 5.99 11.56 -10.09
C LEU A 168 5.08 10.53 -9.40
N SER A 169 5.70 9.61 -8.64
CA SER A 169 4.98 8.69 -7.75
C SER A 169 4.77 9.33 -6.38
N MET A 170 3.55 9.27 -5.86
CA MET A 170 3.08 10.08 -4.73
C MET A 170 2.38 9.23 -3.67
N HIS A 171 2.72 9.49 -2.40
CA HIS A 171 2.03 8.92 -1.24
C HIS A 171 1.01 9.93 -0.71
N CYS A 172 -0.15 9.99 -1.37
CA CYS A 172 -1.21 10.94 -1.09
C CYS A 172 -2.57 10.33 -1.42
N SER A 173 -3.63 10.80 -0.78
CA SER A 173 -5.00 10.62 -1.30
C SER A 173 -5.30 11.68 -2.35
N ALA A 174 -6.33 11.45 -3.17
CA ALA A 174 -6.77 12.41 -4.16
C ALA A 174 -8.28 12.35 -4.43
N ASN A 175 -8.86 13.49 -4.76
CA ASN A 175 -10.24 13.61 -5.18
C ASN A 175 -10.43 14.71 -6.24
N VAL A 176 -11.58 14.70 -6.90
CA VAL A 176 -11.94 15.67 -7.95
C VAL A 176 -13.29 16.30 -7.68
N GLY A 177 -13.36 17.63 -7.84
CA GLY A 177 -14.60 18.39 -7.72
C GLY A 177 -15.49 18.26 -8.94
N GLN A 178 -16.68 18.84 -8.87
CA GLN A 178 -17.66 18.82 -9.97
C GLN A 178 -17.14 19.51 -11.24
N ASP A 179 -16.27 20.52 -11.07
CA ASP A 179 -15.65 21.28 -12.17
C ASP A 179 -14.36 20.64 -12.70
N GLY A 180 -14.04 19.41 -12.26
CA GLY A 180 -12.82 18.70 -12.67
C GLY A 180 -11.55 19.17 -11.95
N ASP A 181 -11.64 20.06 -10.97
CA ASP A 181 -10.52 20.50 -10.14
C ASP A 181 -10.04 19.37 -9.23
N THR A 182 -8.80 18.94 -9.43
CA THR A 182 -8.21 17.83 -8.68
C THR A 182 -7.42 18.35 -7.48
N ALA A 183 -7.50 17.64 -6.35
CA ALA A 183 -6.74 17.94 -5.14
C ALA A 183 -5.94 16.73 -4.66
N LEU A 184 -4.72 16.98 -4.17
CA LEU A 184 -3.83 15.98 -3.56
C LEU A 184 -3.67 16.26 -2.07
N PHE A 185 -3.69 15.20 -1.25
CA PHE A 185 -3.47 15.29 0.19
C PHE A 185 -2.32 14.37 0.60
N PHE A 186 -1.13 14.94 0.80
CA PHE A 186 0.03 14.20 1.29
C PHE A 186 -0.01 14.11 2.81
N GLY A 187 0.47 12.99 3.35
CA GLY A 187 0.55 12.77 4.80
C GLY A 187 0.87 11.32 5.14
N LEU A 188 1.29 11.06 6.37
CA LEU A 188 1.46 9.68 6.85
C LEU A 188 0.12 9.02 7.18
N SER A 189 0.15 7.74 7.56
CA SER A 189 -1.04 7.04 8.01
C SER A 189 -1.57 7.70 9.29
N GLY A 190 -2.87 7.99 9.35
CA GLY A 190 -3.51 8.59 10.54
C GLY A 190 -3.47 10.13 10.61
N THR A 191 -2.98 10.82 9.57
CA THR A 191 -2.98 12.30 9.52
C THR A 191 -4.22 12.90 8.86
N GLY A 192 -5.26 12.10 8.61
CA GLY A 192 -6.53 12.56 7.99
C GLY A 192 -6.63 12.43 6.46
N LYS A 193 -5.67 11.79 5.78
CA LYS A 193 -5.71 11.62 4.30
C LYS A 193 -7.03 11.02 3.80
N THR A 194 -7.41 9.85 4.34
CA THR A 194 -8.61 9.12 3.92
C THR A 194 -9.86 9.94 4.21
N THR A 195 -10.02 10.39 5.46
CA THR A 195 -11.15 11.20 5.94
C THR A 195 -11.36 12.48 5.11
N LEU A 196 -10.29 13.22 4.79
CA LEU A 196 -10.39 14.46 4.00
C LEU A 196 -10.57 14.22 2.51
N SER A 197 -10.15 13.07 1.98
CA SER A 197 -10.36 12.72 0.58
C SER A 197 -11.78 12.23 0.28
N THR A 198 -12.45 11.62 1.26
CA THR A 198 -13.84 11.16 1.19
C THR A 198 -14.81 12.31 1.51
N ASP A 199 -14.70 13.40 0.74
CA ASP A 199 -15.63 14.53 0.82
C ASP A 199 -16.92 14.20 0.04
N PRO A 200 -18.12 14.33 0.62
CA PRO A 200 -19.38 14.03 -0.08
C PRO A 200 -19.60 14.88 -1.35
N ASN A 201 -18.93 16.02 -1.50
CA ASN A 201 -19.03 16.90 -2.65
C ASN A 201 -17.96 16.64 -3.73
N ARG A 202 -17.01 15.72 -3.47
CA ARG A 202 -15.88 15.45 -4.36
C ARG A 202 -15.74 13.95 -4.61
N LYS A 203 -15.53 13.58 -5.86
CA LYS A 203 -15.36 12.17 -6.22
C LYS A 203 -13.98 11.68 -5.81
N LEU A 204 -13.91 10.62 -5.03
CA LEU A 204 -12.65 9.98 -4.63
C LEU A 204 -11.94 9.37 -5.84
N ILE A 205 -10.66 9.70 -6.04
CA ILE A 205 -9.78 9.05 -7.03
C ILE A 205 -9.07 7.86 -6.38
N GLY A 206 -8.55 8.05 -5.17
CA GLY A 206 -7.86 7.03 -4.37
C GLY A 206 -7.45 7.58 -3.00
N ASP A 207 -7.14 6.71 -2.04
CA ASP A 207 -6.90 7.09 -0.64
C ASP A 207 -5.42 7.15 -0.23
N ASP A 208 -4.48 6.67 -1.05
CA ASP A 208 -3.10 6.52 -0.55
C ASP A 208 -1.98 6.62 -1.60
N GLU A 209 -2.14 6.09 -2.82
CA GLU A 209 -1.02 5.95 -3.78
C GLU A 209 -1.40 6.42 -5.20
N HIS A 210 -0.71 7.44 -5.72
CA HIS A 210 -1.01 8.03 -7.03
C HIS A 210 0.24 8.27 -7.86
N GLY A 211 0.11 8.24 -9.18
CA GLY A 211 1.08 8.80 -10.11
C GLY A 211 0.60 10.12 -10.68
N TRP A 212 1.54 10.98 -11.09
CA TRP A 212 1.28 12.22 -11.83
C TRP A 212 2.17 12.25 -13.09
N ASP A 213 1.53 12.15 -14.24
CA ASP A 213 2.14 12.19 -15.58
C ASP A 213 1.66 13.42 -16.39
N ASP A 214 1.99 13.45 -17.68
CA ASP A 214 1.64 14.53 -18.59
C ASP A 214 0.13 14.71 -18.82
N ASN A 215 -0.70 13.72 -18.46
CA ASN A 215 -2.16 13.77 -18.63
C ASN A 215 -2.90 14.13 -17.34
N GLY A 216 -2.25 14.05 -16.18
CA GLY A 216 -2.87 14.31 -14.89
C GLY A 216 -2.44 13.32 -13.83
N ILE A 217 -3.35 13.01 -12.91
CA ILE A 217 -3.10 12.05 -11.83
C ILE A 217 -3.89 10.77 -12.05
N PHE A 218 -3.35 9.66 -11.55
CA PHE A 218 -4.00 8.36 -11.61
C PHE A 218 -3.76 7.58 -10.31
N ASN A 219 -4.78 6.84 -9.89
CA ASN A 219 -4.64 5.93 -8.76
C ASN A 219 -3.75 4.74 -9.15
N ILE A 220 -2.88 4.32 -8.24
CA ILE A 220 -2.07 3.10 -8.38
C ILE A 220 -2.88 1.86 -7.96
N GLU A 221 -3.91 2.06 -7.13
CA GLU A 221 -4.67 1.01 -6.46
C GLU A 221 -6.05 0.79 -7.09
N GLY A 222 -6.67 -0.36 -6.76
CA GLY A 222 -8.06 -0.70 -7.09
C GLY A 222 -9.01 -0.65 -5.88
N GLY A 223 -8.51 -0.26 -4.71
CA GLY A 223 -9.25 -0.19 -3.47
C GLY A 223 -8.56 0.65 -2.41
N CYS A 224 -9.08 0.58 -1.19
CA CYS A 224 -8.60 1.38 -0.06
C CYS A 224 -8.24 0.46 1.10
N TYR A 225 -7.24 0.89 1.89
CA TYR A 225 -6.76 0.15 3.07
C TYR A 225 -6.81 1.03 4.32
N ALA A 226 -8.03 1.34 4.76
CA ALA A 226 -8.30 2.31 5.82
C ALA A 226 -7.95 1.76 7.20
N LYS A 227 -7.49 2.66 8.10
CA LYS A 227 -7.48 2.40 9.55
C LYS A 227 -8.93 2.44 10.05
N VAL A 228 -9.27 1.58 11.00
CA VAL A 228 -10.63 1.51 11.57
C VAL A 228 -10.67 1.62 13.10
N ILE A 229 -9.54 1.92 13.74
CA ILE A 229 -9.52 2.25 15.16
C ILE A 229 -10.34 3.52 15.39
N ASN A 230 -11.26 3.47 16.33
CA ASN A 230 -12.23 4.53 16.64
C ASN A 230 -13.10 4.97 15.44
N LEU A 231 -13.34 4.08 14.47
CA LEU A 231 -14.23 4.37 13.35
C LEU A 231 -15.65 4.69 13.86
N ASP A 232 -16.14 5.90 13.54
CA ASP A 232 -17.47 6.37 13.91
C ASP A 232 -18.33 6.57 12.65
N PRO A 233 -19.48 5.88 12.51
CA PRO A 233 -20.39 6.05 11.38
C PRO A 233 -20.92 7.48 11.22
N LYS A 234 -20.85 8.33 12.26
CA LYS A 234 -21.27 9.73 12.18
C LYS A 234 -20.24 10.63 11.51
N THR A 235 -18.95 10.39 11.76
CA THR A 235 -17.87 11.22 11.22
C THR A 235 -17.29 10.63 9.94
N GLU A 236 -17.33 9.31 9.77
CA GLU A 236 -16.77 8.58 8.63
C GLU A 236 -17.79 7.60 8.01
N PRO A 237 -18.99 8.08 7.62
CA PRO A 237 -20.07 7.21 7.13
C PRO A 237 -19.68 6.39 5.91
N ASP A 238 -18.97 6.98 4.93
CA ASP A 238 -18.60 6.28 3.70
C ASP A 238 -17.66 5.10 3.96
N ILE A 239 -16.69 5.26 4.87
CA ILE A 239 -15.78 4.19 5.26
C ILE A 239 -16.54 3.12 6.02
N TYR A 240 -17.43 3.49 6.94
CA TYR A 240 -18.25 2.55 7.70
C TYR A 240 -19.14 1.70 6.79
N GLU A 241 -19.86 2.33 5.87
CA GLU A 241 -20.75 1.66 4.90
C GLU A 241 -19.96 0.79 3.89
N ALA A 242 -18.70 1.12 3.62
CA ALA A 242 -17.81 0.28 2.80
C ALA A 242 -17.48 -1.06 3.48
N ILE A 243 -17.68 -1.20 4.79
CA ILE A 243 -17.46 -2.44 5.54
C ILE A 243 -18.68 -3.36 5.42
N ARG A 244 -18.75 -4.04 4.28
CA ARG A 244 -19.79 -5.03 3.97
C ARG A 244 -19.16 -6.28 3.34
N LYS A 245 -19.98 -7.20 2.83
CA LYS A 245 -19.48 -8.38 2.10
C LYS A 245 -18.42 -7.94 1.07
N ASP A 246 -17.34 -8.73 0.97
CA ASP A 246 -16.14 -8.47 0.15
C ASP A 246 -15.17 -7.42 0.71
N ALA A 247 -15.49 -6.74 1.82
CA ALA A 247 -14.48 -6.08 2.65
C ALA A 247 -13.74 -7.11 3.53
N LEU A 248 -12.49 -6.81 3.85
CA LEU A 248 -11.63 -7.65 4.67
C LEU A 248 -11.09 -6.82 5.85
N LEU A 249 -11.68 -7.05 7.02
CA LEU A 249 -11.21 -6.53 8.30
C LEU A 249 -9.99 -7.32 8.81
N GLU A 250 -8.98 -6.60 9.28
CA GLU A 250 -7.70 -7.10 9.75
C GLU A 250 -7.43 -6.61 11.17
N ASN A 251 -7.19 -7.56 12.09
CA ASN A 251 -6.81 -7.33 13.48
C ASN A 251 -7.83 -6.62 14.37
N VAL A 252 -9.10 -6.50 13.94
CA VAL A 252 -10.18 -5.95 14.76
C VAL A 252 -10.61 -6.90 15.88
N VAL A 253 -11.01 -6.33 17.01
CA VAL A 253 -11.69 -7.07 18.08
C VAL A 253 -13.18 -7.14 17.76
N TYR A 254 -13.79 -8.29 17.97
CA TYR A 254 -15.21 -8.49 17.68
C TYR A 254 -15.81 -9.53 18.63
N ASP A 255 -17.12 -9.43 18.85
CA ASP A 255 -17.87 -10.41 19.63
C ASP A 255 -18.00 -11.73 18.84
N PRO A 256 -17.54 -12.88 19.39
CA PRO A 256 -17.52 -14.13 18.65
C PRO A 256 -18.93 -14.70 18.37
N GLN A 257 -19.96 -14.33 19.14
CA GLN A 257 -21.34 -14.77 18.95
C GLN A 257 -22.08 -13.85 17.98
N THR A 258 -22.05 -12.53 18.20
CA THR A 258 -22.81 -11.56 17.40
C THR A 258 -22.08 -11.10 16.14
N LYS A 259 -20.76 -11.31 16.08
CA LYS A 259 -19.85 -10.79 15.03
C LYS A 259 -19.78 -9.27 14.95
N ILE A 260 -20.30 -8.56 15.94
CA ILE A 260 -20.21 -7.10 16.04
C ILE A 260 -18.76 -6.73 16.35
N VAL A 261 -18.22 -5.79 15.59
CA VAL A 261 -16.86 -5.27 15.73
C VAL A 261 -16.83 -4.19 16.81
N ASP A 262 -15.85 -4.25 17.70
CA ASP A 262 -15.52 -3.18 18.63
C ASP A 262 -14.38 -2.35 18.05
N TYR A 263 -14.74 -1.27 17.34
CA TYR A 263 -13.76 -0.36 16.73
C TYR A 263 -12.98 0.46 17.75
N SER A 264 -13.42 0.54 19.01
CA SER A 264 -12.70 1.27 20.06
C SER A 264 -11.56 0.45 20.68
N SER A 265 -11.55 -0.86 20.45
CA SER A 265 -10.60 -1.75 21.10
C SER A 265 -9.29 -1.87 20.32
N ALA A 266 -8.24 -1.31 20.93
CA ALA A 266 -6.85 -1.52 20.54
C ALA A 266 -6.19 -2.69 21.29
N ALA A 267 -6.97 -3.59 21.91
CA ALA A 267 -6.44 -4.69 22.73
C ALA A 267 -5.43 -5.56 21.96
N LYS A 268 -5.55 -5.59 20.63
CA LYS A 268 -4.55 -6.20 19.75
C LYS A 268 -3.54 -5.19 19.18
N THR A 269 -4.02 -4.10 18.60
CA THR A 269 -3.19 -3.09 17.93
C THR A 269 -3.98 -1.81 17.67
N GLU A 270 -3.30 -0.67 17.66
CA GLU A 270 -3.84 0.61 17.19
C GLU A 270 -3.90 0.69 15.65
N ASN A 271 -3.30 -0.28 14.94
CA ASN A 271 -3.33 -0.37 13.48
C ASN A 271 -4.38 -1.38 13.00
N THR A 272 -5.57 -1.37 13.58
CA THR A 272 -6.70 -2.14 13.03
C THR A 272 -7.09 -1.58 11.66
N ARG A 273 -7.40 -2.47 10.73
CA ARG A 273 -7.55 -2.12 9.31
C ARG A 273 -8.75 -2.76 8.66
N VAL A 274 -9.17 -2.17 7.55
CA VAL A 274 -10.05 -2.80 6.58
C VAL A 274 -9.53 -2.55 5.17
N SER A 275 -9.54 -3.58 4.33
CA SER A 275 -9.42 -3.41 2.88
C SER A 275 -10.76 -3.62 2.21
N TYR A 276 -11.08 -2.77 1.24
CA TYR A 276 -12.28 -2.90 0.41
C TYR A 276 -11.96 -2.39 -1.00
N PRO A 277 -12.61 -2.94 -2.05
CA PRO A 277 -12.44 -2.39 -3.38
C PRO A 277 -13.06 -1.00 -3.47
N ILE A 278 -12.53 -0.15 -4.35
CA ILE A 278 -12.87 1.28 -4.37
C ILE A 278 -14.37 1.53 -4.62
N PHE A 279 -15.03 0.64 -5.37
CA PHE A 279 -16.47 0.69 -5.64
C PHE A 279 -17.35 0.42 -4.40
N HIS A 280 -16.76 0.14 -3.23
CA HIS A 280 -17.51 0.16 -1.98
C HIS A 280 -17.90 1.57 -1.54
N ILE A 281 -17.12 2.58 -1.94
CA ILE A 281 -17.43 3.99 -1.77
C ILE A 281 -18.35 4.42 -2.93
N ASN A 282 -19.45 5.12 -2.60
CA ASN A 282 -20.44 5.51 -3.60
C ASN A 282 -19.95 6.66 -4.49
N ASN A 283 -19.31 7.68 -3.90
CA ASN A 283 -18.89 8.89 -4.61
C ASN A 283 -17.45 8.78 -5.12
N ILE A 284 -17.24 7.97 -6.16
CA ILE A 284 -15.92 7.72 -6.74
C ILE A 284 -15.79 8.26 -8.16
N GLN A 285 -14.56 8.54 -8.56
CA GLN A 285 -14.19 8.92 -9.92
C GLN A 285 -13.89 7.65 -10.73
N VAL A 286 -14.57 7.50 -11.86
CA VAL A 286 -14.42 6.35 -12.78
C VAL A 286 -14.14 6.88 -14.20
N PRO A 287 -13.00 6.55 -14.83
CA PRO A 287 -11.87 5.79 -14.27
C PRO A 287 -11.20 6.55 -13.11
N SER A 288 -10.45 5.85 -12.24
CA SER A 288 -9.74 6.42 -11.07
C SER A 288 -8.54 7.30 -11.48
N LYS A 289 -8.84 8.40 -12.17
CA LYS A 289 -7.94 9.39 -12.74
C LYS A 289 -8.56 10.78 -12.64
N GLY A 290 -7.71 11.79 -12.56
CA GLY A 290 -8.10 13.20 -12.59
C GLY A 290 -7.14 14.01 -13.45
N GLY A 291 -7.53 15.23 -13.81
CA GLY A 291 -6.62 16.17 -14.47
C GLY A 291 -5.50 16.62 -13.52
N HIS A 292 -4.68 17.57 -13.98
CA HIS A 292 -3.63 18.12 -13.13
C HIS A 292 -4.20 18.74 -11.83
N PRO A 293 -3.53 18.53 -10.69
CA PRO A 293 -4.01 19.04 -9.42
C PRO A 293 -3.96 20.57 -9.39
N LYS A 294 -5.09 21.20 -9.05
CA LYS A 294 -5.16 22.64 -8.77
C LYS A 294 -4.82 22.97 -7.32
N THR A 295 -4.80 21.96 -6.44
CA THR A 295 -4.55 22.12 -5.02
C THR A 295 -3.72 20.96 -4.48
N ILE A 296 -2.67 21.28 -3.73
CA ILE A 296 -1.81 20.31 -3.05
C ILE A 296 -1.81 20.68 -1.57
N ILE A 297 -2.19 19.72 -0.73
CA ILE A 297 -2.31 19.88 0.71
C ILE A 297 -1.29 18.96 1.37
N PHE A 298 -0.46 19.52 2.26
CA PHE A 298 0.44 18.77 3.11
C PHE A 298 -0.17 18.67 4.51
N LEU A 299 -0.64 17.47 4.85
CA LEU A 299 -1.19 17.16 6.16
C LEU A 299 -0.05 16.85 7.13
N THR A 300 0.00 17.58 8.22
CA THR A 300 0.95 17.39 9.30
C THR A 300 0.21 17.24 10.62
N TYR A 301 0.53 16.18 11.36
CA TYR A 301 0.16 16.09 12.76
C TYR A 301 1.29 16.72 13.59
N ASP A 302 1.11 17.98 13.97
CA ASP A 302 2.07 18.71 14.78
C ASP A 302 1.79 18.52 16.28
N ALA A 303 2.49 17.56 16.89
CA ALA A 303 2.35 17.28 18.32
C ALA A 303 2.84 18.42 19.24
N PHE A 304 3.59 19.39 18.71
CA PHE A 304 4.08 20.53 19.48
C PHE A 304 3.08 21.71 19.49
N GLY A 305 2.06 21.68 18.62
CA GLY A 305 1.06 22.74 18.54
C GLY A 305 1.63 24.10 18.12
N VAL A 306 2.67 24.10 17.29
CA VAL A 306 3.39 25.29 16.83
C VAL A 306 2.87 25.75 15.46
N LEU A 307 2.64 24.80 14.56
CA LEU A 307 2.18 25.12 13.21
C LEU A 307 0.74 25.66 13.23
N PRO A 308 0.43 26.69 12.42
CA PRO A 308 -0.93 27.18 12.30
C PRO A 308 -1.83 26.10 11.66
N PRO A 309 -3.16 26.17 11.85
CA PRO A 309 -4.09 25.20 11.27
C PRO A 309 -4.01 25.11 9.73
N VAL A 310 -3.71 26.22 9.05
CA VAL A 310 -3.53 26.29 7.60
C VAL A 310 -2.53 27.39 7.23
N SER A 311 -1.65 27.09 6.28
CA SER A 311 -0.70 28.05 5.68
C SER A 311 -0.70 27.90 4.16
N LYS A 312 -0.70 29.03 3.45
CA LYS A 312 -0.44 29.06 2.00
C LYS A 312 1.06 29.17 1.79
N LEU A 313 1.66 28.13 1.22
CA LEU A 313 3.11 28.05 0.99
C LEU A 313 3.50 28.74 -0.33
N SER A 314 4.69 29.35 -0.36
CA SER A 314 5.39 29.65 -1.61
C SER A 314 5.89 28.35 -2.26
N ILE A 315 6.43 28.43 -3.48
CA ILE A 315 7.00 27.27 -4.18
C ILE A 315 8.18 26.70 -3.38
N GLU A 316 9.07 27.55 -2.90
CA GLU A 316 10.26 27.17 -2.13
C GLU A 316 9.87 26.52 -0.81
N GLN A 317 8.86 27.09 -0.13
CA GLN A 317 8.31 26.51 1.10
C GLN A 317 7.66 25.15 0.82
N ALA A 318 6.93 25.00 -0.28
CA ALA A 318 6.33 23.73 -0.65
C ALA A 318 7.41 22.66 -0.89
N MET A 319 8.48 22.98 -1.64
CA MET A 319 9.62 22.07 -1.82
C MET A 319 10.28 21.69 -0.49
N TYR A 320 10.52 22.69 0.38
CA TYR A 320 11.13 22.47 1.68
C TYR A 320 10.30 21.54 2.58
N HIS A 321 8.99 21.81 2.70
CA HIS A 321 8.10 21.00 3.52
C HIS A 321 7.84 19.62 2.94
N PHE A 322 7.78 19.49 1.61
CA PHE A 322 7.68 18.19 0.94
C PHE A 322 8.89 17.30 1.24
N LEU A 323 10.11 17.85 1.12
CA LEU A 323 11.35 17.11 1.42
C LEU A 323 11.51 16.80 2.91
N SER A 324 11.08 17.72 3.77
CA SER A 324 11.15 17.56 5.22
C SER A 324 10.15 16.51 5.73
N GLY A 325 8.94 16.46 5.13
CA GLY A 325 7.91 15.47 5.47
C GLY A 325 7.51 15.47 6.95
N TYR A 326 7.60 16.62 7.63
CA TYR A 326 7.36 16.73 9.06
C TYR A 326 5.91 16.35 9.41
N THR A 327 5.77 15.34 10.27
CA THR A 327 4.52 14.94 10.92
C THR A 327 4.86 13.94 12.04
N ALA A 328 3.98 13.79 13.04
CA ALA A 328 4.12 12.71 14.01
C ALA A 328 3.71 11.34 13.41
N LYS A 329 4.34 10.27 13.92
CA LYS A 329 3.84 8.91 13.75
C LYS A 329 2.75 8.66 14.78
N VAL A 330 1.50 8.57 14.34
CA VAL A 330 0.40 8.05 15.18
C VAL A 330 0.59 6.55 15.35
N ALA A 331 0.27 5.99 16.53
CA ALA A 331 0.56 4.61 16.91
C ALA A 331 0.20 3.56 15.83
N GLY A 332 1.08 2.56 15.66
CA GLY A 332 0.99 1.48 14.67
C GLY A 332 1.92 1.66 13.46
#